data_AF-A0A140NGV3-F1
#
_entry.id   AF-A0A140NGV3-F1
#
_cell.length_a   1.000
_cell.length_b   1.000
_cell.length_c   1.000
_cell.angle_alpha   90.00
_cell.angle_beta   90.00
_cell.angle_gamma   90.00
#
_symmetry.space_group_name_H-M   'P 1'
#
loop_
_entity.id
_entity.type
_entity.pdbx_description
1 polymer ?
#
loop_
_entity_poly.entity_id
_entity_poly.type
_entity_poly.pdbx_seq_one_letter_code
_entity_poly.pdbx_strand_id
1 'polypeptide(L)'
;MALLLVAGCAQQIEQKPVELDSQLTGQGQIIDLQSGQSITPQQLIEQLSQSSRVIVGEKHDNMYHHQIEQWLAQEMHKTRPQGSVLLEMLQPDQQKSINSVKAQMQGDPYIRDEKLQSSIKWNSGWPWEQYGELTKQLLKAPYPLLSANLNKEEVKEAYKNPPVLNGVYSTQPVVQELISKTIETSHDGKLTPEQVEKMTVIQQMRDRRMAKSLLQAPTPALLFVGGYHATRAIGVPLHVQDLAPDAEFTVLIISEKGNAIDNLHADYVWYTPSVNQAVEK
;
A
#
# COMPACT_ATOMS: atom_id res chain seq x y z
N MET A 1 26.89 -42.96 -9.38
CA MET A 1 26.20 -41.83 -10.02
C MET A 1 26.22 -40.69 -9.00
N ALA A 2 27.20 -39.80 -9.08
CA ALA A 2 27.37 -38.70 -8.12
C ALA A 2 26.51 -37.52 -8.58
N LEU A 3 25.51 -37.14 -7.77
CA LEU A 3 24.72 -35.94 -7.98
C LEU A 3 25.55 -34.73 -7.55
N LEU A 4 26.04 -33.95 -8.51
CA LEU A 4 26.59 -32.62 -8.28
C LEU A 4 25.42 -31.64 -8.11
N LEU A 5 25.13 -31.25 -6.87
CA LEU A 5 24.26 -30.12 -6.57
C LEU A 5 25.06 -28.83 -6.82
N VAL A 6 24.80 -28.18 -7.96
CA VAL A 6 25.32 -26.85 -8.24
C VAL A 6 24.46 -25.85 -7.45
N ALA A 7 24.90 -25.49 -6.25
CA ALA A 7 24.38 -24.33 -5.55
C ALA A 7 24.87 -23.08 -6.28
N GLY A 8 24.05 -22.54 -7.18
CA GLY A 8 24.31 -21.23 -7.78
C GLY A 8 24.17 -20.17 -6.70
N CYS A 9 25.27 -19.52 -6.33
CA CYS A 9 25.23 -18.31 -5.53
C CYS A 9 24.52 -17.22 -6.33
N ALA A 10 23.23 -17.01 -6.10
CA ALA A 10 22.55 -15.80 -6.54
C ALA A 10 23.16 -14.64 -5.74
N GLN A 11 24.01 -13.86 -6.39
CA GLN A 11 24.57 -12.65 -5.79
C GLN A 11 23.40 -11.69 -5.57
N GLN A 12 23.03 -11.48 -4.31
CA GLN A 12 21.94 -10.58 -3.95
C GLN A 12 22.40 -9.15 -4.26
N ILE A 13 21.78 -8.50 -5.24
CA ILE A 13 22.10 -7.13 -5.62
C ILE A 13 21.69 -6.22 -4.47
N GLU A 14 22.68 -5.60 -3.84
CA GLU A 14 22.46 -4.69 -2.73
C GLU A 14 21.98 -3.33 -3.24
N GLN A 15 20.74 -2.98 -2.91
CA GLN A 15 20.14 -1.70 -3.30
C GLN A 15 20.72 -0.57 -2.45
N LYS A 16 20.86 0.63 -3.04
CA LYS A 16 21.31 1.82 -2.31
C LYS A 16 20.42 2.04 -1.07
N PRO A 17 20.99 2.33 0.11
CA PRO A 17 20.20 2.67 1.29
C PRO A 17 19.31 3.88 1.04
N VAL A 18 18.04 3.77 1.43
CA VAL A 18 17.11 4.88 1.52
C VAL A 18 17.37 5.57 2.85
N GLU A 19 17.82 6.82 2.79
CA GLU A 19 17.97 7.66 3.99
C GLU A 19 16.66 8.40 4.21
N LEU A 20 16.10 8.30 5.41
CA LEU A 20 14.92 9.07 5.83
C LEU A 20 15.31 10.53 6.08
N ASP A 21 14.44 11.48 5.69
CA ASP A 21 14.59 12.86 6.12
C ASP A 21 14.57 12.94 7.66
N SER A 22 15.47 13.75 8.22
CA SER A 22 15.58 13.99 9.66
C SER A 22 14.26 14.39 10.34
N GLN A 23 13.33 15.00 9.60
CA GLN A 23 12.01 15.38 10.07
C GLN A 23 11.11 14.17 10.35
N LEU A 24 11.42 13.00 9.77
CA LEU A 24 10.63 11.78 9.90
C LEU A 24 11.06 10.90 11.08
N THR A 25 12.24 11.14 11.64
CA THR A 25 12.85 10.27 12.66
C THR A 25 12.85 10.86 14.06
N GLY A 26 12.33 12.08 14.22
CA GLY A 26 12.23 12.77 15.50
C GLY A 26 11.30 12.09 16.51
N GLN A 27 11.48 12.42 17.79
CA GLN A 27 10.58 11.95 18.85
C GLN A 27 9.13 12.41 18.59
N GLY A 28 8.18 11.51 18.84
CA GLY A 28 6.76 11.75 18.63
C GLY A 28 6.29 11.62 17.18
N GLN A 29 7.17 11.26 16.24
CA GLN A 29 6.77 11.02 14.85
C GLN A 29 6.12 9.67 14.66
N ILE A 30 6.64 8.62 15.31
CA ILE A 30 6.03 7.29 15.24
C ILE A 30 5.44 6.99 16.61
N ILE A 31 4.15 6.65 16.62
CA ILE A 31 3.39 6.32 17.82
C ILE A 31 2.83 4.91 17.67
N ASP A 32 3.08 4.07 18.67
CA ASP A 32 2.30 2.86 18.93
C ASP A 32 0.96 3.29 19.53
N LEU A 33 -0.12 3.06 18.79
CA LEU A 33 -1.46 3.55 19.14
C LEU A 33 -2.11 2.73 20.25
N GLN A 34 -1.60 1.52 20.54
CA GLN A 34 -2.08 0.72 21.66
C GLN A 34 -1.50 1.24 22.98
N SER A 35 -0.20 1.54 23.03
CA SER A 35 0.47 2.01 24.24
C SER A 35 0.53 3.54 24.39
N GLY A 36 0.29 4.27 23.30
CA GLY A 36 0.47 5.72 23.21
C GLY A 36 1.94 6.16 23.26
N GLN A 37 2.89 5.23 23.20
CA GLN A 37 4.31 5.53 23.29
C GLN A 37 4.89 5.93 21.94
N SER A 38 5.81 6.88 21.96
CA SER A 38 6.63 7.15 20.78
C SER A 38 7.71 6.10 20.64
N ILE A 39 7.87 5.58 19.42
CA ILE A 39 8.88 4.58 19.05
C ILE A 39 9.80 5.12 17.95
N THR A 40 10.95 4.48 17.77
CA THR A 40 11.89 4.80 16.68
C THR A 40 11.51 4.05 15.39
N PRO A 41 12.01 4.49 14.22
CA PRO A 41 11.83 3.74 12.99
C PRO A 41 12.30 2.28 13.09
N GLN A 42 13.45 2.04 13.74
CA GLN A 42 13.99 0.69 13.93
C GLN A 42 13.07 -0.18 14.80
N GLN A 43 12.55 0.38 15.90
CA GLN A 43 11.57 -0.33 16.73
C GLN A 43 10.29 -0.66 15.95
N LEU A 44 9.82 0.26 15.10
CA LEU A 44 8.69 0.00 14.22
C LEU A 44 8.98 -1.17 13.27
N ILE A 45 10.15 -1.22 12.64
CA ILE A 45 10.54 -2.33 11.75
C ILE A 45 10.58 -3.66 12.52
N GLU A 46 11.17 -3.68 13.71
CA GLU A 46 11.19 -4.87 14.57
C GLU A 46 9.78 -5.38 14.86
N GLN A 47 8.86 -4.48 15.21
CA GLN A 47 7.46 -4.80 15.50
C GLN A 47 6.69 -5.25 14.25
N LEU A 48 6.76 -4.50 13.15
CA LEU A 48 6.11 -4.85 11.89
C LEU A 48 6.62 -6.17 11.31
N SER A 49 7.90 -6.50 11.55
CA SER A 49 8.50 -7.75 11.09
C SER A 49 7.87 -9.00 11.72
N GLN A 50 7.27 -8.88 12.92
CA GLN A 50 6.59 -10.01 13.57
C GLN A 50 5.26 -10.36 12.89
N SER A 51 4.69 -9.44 12.11
CA SER A 51 3.38 -9.62 11.47
C SER A 51 3.49 -10.35 10.14
N SER A 52 2.59 -11.31 9.91
CA SER A 52 2.48 -12.03 8.64
C SER A 52 1.97 -11.14 7.50
N ARG A 53 1.22 -10.07 7.83
CA ARG A 53 0.61 -9.15 6.86
C ARG A 53 0.63 -7.73 7.42
N VAL A 54 1.23 -6.82 6.69
CA VAL A 54 1.25 -5.39 7.05
C VAL A 54 0.54 -4.59 5.97
N ILE A 55 -0.41 -3.75 6.38
CA ILE A 55 -1.13 -2.80 5.53
C ILE A 55 -0.59 -1.42 5.86
N VAL A 56 -0.06 -0.72 4.86
CA VAL A 56 0.50 0.63 5.00
C VAL A 56 -0.39 1.60 4.24
N GLY A 57 -0.94 2.56 4.98
CA GLY A 57 -1.75 3.65 4.48
C GLY A 57 -0.93 4.89 4.18
N GLU A 58 -1.12 5.46 3.01
CA GLU A 58 -0.38 6.63 2.54
C GLU A 58 -1.30 7.76 2.02
N LYS A 59 -0.73 8.93 1.73
CA LYS A 59 -1.43 10.06 1.12
C LYS A 59 -0.71 10.33 -0.20
N HIS A 60 -1.40 10.04 -1.30
CA HIS A 60 -0.80 9.83 -2.62
C HIS A 60 0.14 10.94 -3.10
N ASP A 61 -0.08 12.19 -2.69
CA ASP A 61 0.68 13.36 -3.11
C ASP A 61 1.79 13.79 -2.12
N ASN A 62 2.00 13.06 -1.02
CA ASN A 62 2.99 13.43 0.00
C ASN A 62 4.34 12.72 -0.17
N MET A 63 5.39 13.47 -0.49
CA MET A 63 6.71 12.89 -0.82
C MET A 63 7.39 12.23 0.38
N TYR A 64 7.07 12.67 1.60
CA TYR A 64 7.54 12.00 2.80
C TYR A 64 6.93 10.61 2.95
N HIS A 65 5.69 10.42 2.50
CA HIS A 65 5.05 9.10 2.54
C HIS A 65 5.76 8.15 1.58
N HIS A 66 6.00 8.56 0.33
CA HIS A 66 6.76 7.76 -0.65
C HIS A 66 8.18 7.42 -0.20
N GLN A 67 8.85 8.34 0.53
CA GLN A 67 10.17 8.06 1.12
C GLN A 67 10.07 6.99 2.22
N ILE A 68 9.05 7.07 3.08
CA ILE A 68 8.80 6.07 4.13
C ILE A 68 8.48 4.71 3.51
N GLU A 69 7.68 4.64 2.44
CA GLU A 69 7.35 3.37 1.77
C GLU A 69 8.59 2.67 1.20
N GLN A 70 9.47 3.42 0.52
CA GLN A 70 10.74 2.91 0.01
C GLN A 70 11.63 2.36 1.14
N TRP A 71 11.73 3.14 2.23
CA TRP A 71 12.48 2.76 3.41
C TRP A 71 11.91 1.50 4.08
N LEU A 72 10.60 1.44 4.30
CA LEU A 72 9.90 0.28 4.85
C LEU A 72 10.15 -0.96 3.98
N ALA A 73 9.99 -0.86 2.66
CA ALA A 73 10.22 -1.98 1.75
C ALA A 73 11.67 -2.50 1.82
N GLN A 74 12.65 -1.60 2.03
CA GLN A 74 14.06 -1.97 2.15
C GLN A 74 14.36 -2.62 3.50
N GLU A 75 13.98 -1.97 4.60
CA GLU A 75 14.32 -2.41 5.95
C GLU A 75 13.55 -3.66 6.39
N MET A 76 12.29 -3.81 5.95
CA MET A 76 11.53 -5.03 6.19
C MET A 76 12.20 -6.25 5.54
N HIS A 77 12.71 -6.10 4.31
CA HIS A 77 13.44 -7.16 3.61
C HIS A 77 14.79 -7.49 4.22
N LYS A 78 15.46 -6.52 4.86
CA LYS A 78 16.70 -6.76 5.64
C LYS A 78 16.41 -7.50 6.94
N THR A 79 15.28 -7.21 7.57
CA THR A 79 14.94 -7.72 8.91
C THR A 79 14.33 -9.12 8.86
N ARG A 80 13.58 -9.45 7.80
CA ARG A 80 13.02 -10.79 7.60
C ARG A 80 12.87 -11.16 6.13
N PRO A 81 12.80 -12.48 5.81
CA PRO A 81 12.37 -12.90 4.48
C PRO A 81 11.00 -12.31 4.15
N GLN A 82 10.94 -11.55 3.05
CA GLN A 82 9.69 -11.01 2.54
C GLN A 82 9.08 -12.00 1.54
N GLY A 83 7.80 -12.33 1.73
CA GLY A 83 7.06 -13.24 0.88
C GLY A 83 6.50 -12.56 -0.36
N SER A 84 5.99 -11.33 -0.23
CA SER A 84 5.45 -10.54 -1.35
C SER A 84 5.25 -9.07 -0.98
N VAL A 85 5.16 -8.19 -1.99
CA VAL A 85 4.68 -6.81 -1.84
C VAL A 85 3.56 -6.56 -2.83
N LEU A 86 2.51 -5.87 -2.38
CA LEU A 86 1.32 -5.54 -3.15
C LEU A 86 1.13 -4.03 -3.21
N LEU A 87 0.75 -3.51 -4.38
CA LEU A 87 0.49 -2.09 -4.58
C LEU A 87 -0.93 -1.85 -5.09
N GLU A 88 -1.64 -0.89 -4.49
CA GLU A 88 -2.89 -0.33 -5.05
C GLU A 88 -2.71 0.17 -6.50
N MET A 89 -1.52 0.67 -6.80
CA MET A 89 -1.19 1.32 -8.05
C MET A 89 -1.20 0.34 -9.23
N LEU A 90 -1.14 -0.97 -8.94
CA LEU A 90 -1.06 -2.05 -9.91
C LEU A 90 -2.38 -2.80 -10.05
N GLN A 91 -2.77 -3.05 -11.30
CA GLN A 91 -4.00 -3.73 -11.70
C GLN A 91 -3.72 -5.15 -12.23
N PRO A 92 -4.68 -6.09 -12.08
CA PRO A 92 -4.52 -7.47 -12.50
C PRO A 92 -4.06 -7.68 -13.95
N ASP A 93 -4.50 -6.84 -14.90
CA ASP A 93 -4.10 -6.91 -16.30
C ASP A 93 -2.62 -6.56 -16.56
N GLN A 94 -1.96 -5.92 -15.58
CA GLN A 94 -0.52 -5.61 -15.59
C GLN A 94 0.34 -6.78 -15.06
N GLN A 95 -0.24 -7.76 -14.36
CA GLN A 95 0.54 -8.77 -13.62
C GLN A 95 1.49 -9.57 -14.51
N LYS A 96 1.06 -9.93 -15.73
CA LYS A 96 1.92 -10.64 -16.68
C LYS A 96 3.15 -9.81 -17.07
N SER A 97 2.97 -8.53 -17.38
CA SER A 97 4.07 -7.62 -17.71
C SER A 97 4.99 -7.38 -16.52
N ILE A 98 4.44 -7.21 -15.31
CA ILE A 98 5.23 -7.06 -14.08
C ILE A 98 6.13 -8.28 -13.88
N ASN A 99 5.58 -9.49 -13.98
CA ASN A 99 6.35 -10.73 -13.83
C ASN A 99 7.48 -10.85 -14.87
N SER A 100 7.20 -10.50 -16.14
CA SER A 100 8.21 -10.51 -17.21
C SER A 100 9.33 -9.50 -16.96
N VAL A 101 8.99 -8.26 -16.56
CA VAL A 101 9.97 -7.22 -16.25
C VAL A 101 10.78 -7.59 -15.01
N LYS A 102 10.17 -8.13 -13.96
CA LYS A 102 10.86 -8.59 -12.75
C LYS A 102 11.92 -9.63 -13.08
N ALA A 103 11.58 -10.61 -13.94
CA ALA A 103 12.51 -11.64 -14.41
C ALA A 103 13.67 -11.04 -15.22
N GLN A 104 13.40 -10.05 -16.07
CA GLN A 104 14.44 -9.33 -16.80
C GLN A 104 15.37 -8.53 -15.87
N MET A 105 14.80 -7.91 -14.82
CA MET A 105 15.54 -7.04 -13.90
C MET A 105 16.43 -7.79 -12.90
N GLN A 106 16.31 -9.11 -12.77
CA GLN A 106 17.21 -9.91 -11.93
C GLN A 106 18.66 -9.89 -12.42
N GLY A 107 18.92 -9.57 -13.68
CA GLY A 107 20.27 -9.37 -14.23
C GLY A 107 20.83 -7.96 -14.07
N ASP A 108 20.18 -7.10 -13.27
CA ASP A 108 20.44 -5.67 -13.10
C ASP A 108 20.67 -4.86 -14.41
N PRO A 109 19.87 -5.06 -15.48
CA PRO A 109 20.00 -4.23 -16.65
C PRO A 109 19.59 -2.80 -16.33
N TYR A 110 20.32 -1.84 -16.89
CA TYR A 110 19.85 -0.46 -16.93
C TYR A 110 18.65 -0.35 -17.90
N ILE A 111 17.49 0.00 -17.39
CA ILE A 111 16.26 0.26 -18.16
C ILE A 111 15.86 1.71 -17.90
N ARG A 112 15.68 2.51 -18.96
CA ARG A 112 15.19 3.89 -18.84
C ARG A 112 13.76 3.91 -18.31
N ASP A 113 13.42 4.92 -17.53
CA ASP A 113 12.13 5.03 -16.86
C ASP A 113 10.95 4.99 -17.83
N GLU A 114 11.03 5.63 -19.00
CA GLU A 114 9.95 5.61 -20.01
C GLU A 114 9.74 4.20 -20.58
N LYS A 115 10.85 3.46 -20.75
CA LYS A 115 10.79 2.07 -21.20
C LYS A 115 10.24 1.17 -20.09
N LEU A 116 10.54 1.45 -18.83
CA LEU A 116 10.04 0.69 -17.71
C LEU A 116 8.52 0.89 -17.55
N GLN A 117 8.08 2.15 -17.52
CA GLN A 117 6.67 2.53 -17.46
C GLN A 117 5.85 1.87 -18.57
N SER A 118 6.32 1.97 -19.83
CA SER A 118 5.63 1.34 -20.96
C SER A 118 5.61 -0.19 -20.87
N SER A 119 6.70 -0.82 -20.40
CA SER A 119 6.78 -2.29 -20.26
C SER A 119 5.81 -2.84 -19.22
N ILE A 120 5.61 -2.14 -18.09
CA ILE A 120 4.67 -2.52 -17.04
C ILE A 120 3.27 -1.92 -17.23
N LYS A 121 3.06 -1.18 -18.33
CA LYS A 121 1.84 -0.41 -18.62
C LYS A 121 1.43 0.49 -17.45
N TRP A 122 2.40 1.22 -16.88
CA TRP A 122 2.18 2.08 -15.72
C TRP A 122 1.02 3.05 -15.97
N ASN A 123 0.13 3.17 -14.98
CA ASN A 123 -1.01 4.07 -15.08
C ASN A 123 -0.54 5.50 -14.75
N SER A 124 -0.65 6.41 -15.71
CA SER A 124 -0.27 7.82 -15.55
C SER A 124 -1.11 8.58 -14.52
N GLY A 125 -2.20 8.00 -14.01
CA GLY A 125 -2.91 8.52 -12.85
C GLY A 125 -2.09 8.47 -11.55
N TRP A 126 -1.00 7.70 -11.53
CA TRP A 126 -0.01 7.67 -10.46
C TRP A 126 1.27 8.35 -10.96
N PRO A 127 1.62 9.56 -10.49
CA PRO A 127 2.78 10.28 -10.98
C PRO A 127 4.08 9.48 -10.78
N TRP A 128 4.83 9.24 -11.85
CA TRP A 128 6.01 8.39 -11.79
C TRP A 128 7.11 8.97 -10.89
N GLU A 129 7.18 10.29 -10.79
CA GLU A 129 8.10 11.02 -9.91
C GLU A 129 7.93 10.64 -8.44
N GLN A 130 6.75 10.15 -8.06
CA GLN A 130 6.40 9.78 -6.68
C GLN A 130 6.65 8.29 -6.43
N TYR A 131 6.18 7.42 -7.34
CA TYR A 131 6.18 5.97 -7.16
C TYR A 131 7.32 5.23 -7.88
N GLY A 132 8.05 5.90 -8.75
CA GLY A 132 9.01 5.28 -9.68
C GLY A 132 10.15 4.58 -8.96
N GLU A 133 10.71 5.20 -7.92
CA GLU A 133 11.80 4.61 -7.13
C GLU A 133 11.33 3.37 -6.35
N LEU A 134 10.19 3.45 -5.66
CA LEU A 134 9.57 2.28 -4.99
C LEU A 134 9.31 1.16 -6.01
N THR A 135 8.75 1.48 -7.17
CA THR A 135 8.44 0.48 -8.20
C THR A 135 9.71 -0.19 -8.72
N LYS A 136 10.77 0.59 -9.02
CA LYS A 136 12.08 0.06 -9.44
C LYS A 136 12.69 -0.85 -8.37
N GLN A 137 12.64 -0.42 -7.11
CA GLN A 137 13.12 -1.18 -5.96
C GLN A 137 12.42 -2.55 -5.86
N LEU A 138 11.09 -2.56 -5.95
CA LEU A 138 10.28 -3.78 -5.83
C LEU A 138 10.41 -4.71 -7.05
N LEU A 139 10.62 -4.17 -8.25
CA LEU A 139 10.90 -4.97 -9.45
C LEU A 139 12.27 -5.67 -9.39
N LYS A 140 13.24 -5.10 -8.67
CA LYS A 140 14.55 -5.75 -8.44
C LYS A 140 14.52 -6.75 -7.28
N ALA A 141 13.61 -6.58 -6.32
CA ALA A 141 13.52 -7.43 -5.14
C ALA A 141 13.30 -8.91 -5.51
N PRO A 142 13.73 -9.87 -4.66
CA PRO A 142 13.64 -11.30 -4.98
C PRO A 142 12.21 -11.86 -4.89
N TYR A 143 11.33 -11.23 -4.11
CA TYR A 143 9.93 -11.64 -3.91
C TYR A 143 8.98 -11.10 -4.99
N PRO A 144 7.77 -11.67 -5.16
CA PRO A 144 6.77 -11.19 -6.10
C PRO A 144 6.29 -9.76 -5.77
N LEU A 145 6.11 -8.96 -6.81
CA LEU A 145 5.36 -7.71 -6.79
C LEU A 145 3.98 -7.97 -7.40
N LEU A 146 2.93 -7.74 -6.62
CA LEU A 146 1.56 -8.12 -6.98
C LEU A 146 0.64 -6.90 -7.11
N SER A 147 -0.35 -7.04 -7.98
CA SER A 147 -1.48 -6.12 -8.08
C SER A 147 -2.45 -6.28 -6.90
N ALA A 148 -2.94 -5.16 -6.38
CA ALA A 148 -3.93 -5.15 -5.31
C ALA A 148 -5.31 -4.64 -5.75
N ASN A 149 -5.41 -3.92 -6.86
CA ASN A 149 -6.61 -3.16 -7.20
C ASN A 149 -7.50 -3.85 -8.25
N LEU A 150 -8.61 -3.21 -8.62
CA LEU A 150 -9.49 -3.59 -9.72
C LEU A 150 -8.91 -3.15 -11.06
N ASN A 151 -9.27 -3.86 -12.13
CA ASN A 151 -9.03 -3.38 -13.50
C ASN A 151 -10.01 -2.25 -13.87
N LYS A 152 -9.64 -1.45 -14.88
CA LYS A 152 -10.47 -0.35 -15.41
C LYS A 152 -11.86 -0.81 -15.86
N GLU A 153 -11.96 -1.99 -16.47
CA GLU A 153 -13.23 -2.55 -16.95
C GLU A 153 -14.17 -2.88 -15.81
N GLU A 154 -13.64 -3.42 -14.69
CA GLU A 154 -14.43 -3.72 -13.49
C GLU A 154 -14.99 -2.44 -12.87
N VAL A 155 -14.16 -1.40 -12.76
CA VAL A 155 -14.60 -0.08 -12.26
C VAL A 155 -15.66 0.53 -13.18
N LYS A 156 -15.45 0.47 -14.50
CA LYS A 156 -16.39 1.00 -15.49
C LYS A 156 -17.74 0.29 -15.44
N GLU A 157 -17.73 -1.03 -15.26
CA GLU A 157 -18.95 -1.80 -15.14
C GLU A 157 -19.67 -1.50 -13.83
N ALA A 158 -18.96 -1.49 -12.70
CA ALA A 158 -19.51 -1.13 -11.40
C ALA A 158 -20.10 0.28 -11.38
N TYR A 159 -19.49 1.24 -12.11
CA TYR A 159 -20.04 2.59 -12.21
C TYR A 159 -21.37 2.64 -12.98
N LYS A 160 -21.56 1.76 -13.98
CA LYS A 160 -22.81 1.67 -14.74
C LYS A 160 -23.88 0.91 -13.97
N ASN A 161 -23.50 -0.23 -13.40
CA ASN A 161 -24.36 -1.19 -12.74
C ASN A 161 -23.73 -1.58 -11.38
N PRO A 162 -23.89 -0.76 -10.34
CA PRO A 162 -23.28 -1.02 -9.03
C PRO A 162 -23.79 -2.35 -8.45
N PRO A 163 -22.89 -3.31 -8.13
CA PRO A 163 -23.32 -4.55 -7.50
C PRO A 163 -23.67 -4.33 -6.02
N VAL A 164 -24.53 -5.20 -5.49
CA VAL A 164 -24.72 -5.29 -4.04
C VAL A 164 -23.59 -6.10 -3.43
N LEU A 165 -22.83 -5.48 -2.52
CA LEU A 165 -21.81 -6.16 -1.73
C LEU A 165 -22.38 -6.57 -0.37
N ASN A 166 -22.01 -7.77 0.08
CA ASN A 166 -22.36 -8.28 1.42
C ASN A 166 -21.09 -8.43 2.27
N GLY A 167 -21.21 -8.06 3.54
CA GLY A 167 -20.20 -8.15 4.60
C GLY A 167 -20.85 -7.93 5.96
N VAL A 168 -20.33 -8.57 7.01
CA VAL A 168 -20.81 -8.36 8.39
C VAL A 168 -20.25 -7.04 8.92
N TYR A 169 -19.01 -6.73 8.57
CA TYR A 169 -18.30 -5.52 9.00
C TYR A 169 -18.15 -4.51 7.86
N SER A 170 -17.70 -4.95 6.69
CA SER A 170 -17.26 -4.04 5.63
C SER A 170 -18.38 -3.31 4.90
N THR A 171 -19.64 -3.74 5.07
CA THR A 171 -20.81 -3.16 4.39
C THR A 171 -21.86 -2.65 5.37
N GLN A 172 -21.48 -2.37 6.62
CA GLN A 172 -22.40 -1.76 7.58
C GLN A 172 -22.81 -0.34 7.12
N PRO A 173 -24.03 0.12 7.43
CA PRO A 173 -24.49 1.44 7.05
C PRO A 173 -23.55 2.57 7.48
N VAL A 174 -23.01 2.51 8.70
CA VAL A 174 -22.06 3.50 9.21
C VAL A 174 -20.76 3.56 8.40
N VAL A 175 -20.28 2.41 7.91
CA VAL A 175 -19.08 2.33 7.06
C VAL A 175 -19.36 2.96 5.69
N GLN A 176 -20.52 2.67 5.10
CA GLN A 176 -20.96 3.27 3.83
C GLN A 176 -21.11 4.79 3.95
N GLU A 177 -21.66 5.28 5.06
CA GLU A 177 -21.81 6.71 5.33
C GLU A 177 -20.45 7.40 5.45
N LEU A 178 -19.51 6.82 6.20
CA LEU A 178 -18.15 7.36 6.33
C LEU A 178 -17.41 7.39 4.99
N ILE A 179 -17.52 6.32 4.18
CA ILE A 179 -16.95 6.29 2.82
C ILE A 179 -17.56 7.38 1.94
N SER A 180 -18.89 7.50 1.95
CA SER A 180 -19.62 8.51 1.15
C SER A 180 -19.16 9.92 1.50
N LYS A 181 -19.05 10.23 2.79
CA LYS A 181 -18.60 11.54 3.29
C LYS A 181 -17.15 11.84 2.92
N THR A 182 -16.27 10.83 2.97
CA THR A 182 -14.89 10.96 2.50
C THR A 182 -14.84 11.25 1.01
N ILE A 183 -15.65 10.56 0.19
CA ILE A 183 -15.74 10.79 -1.25
C ILE A 183 -16.23 12.21 -1.54
N GLU A 184 -17.29 12.66 -0.87
CA GLU A 184 -17.82 14.02 -1.01
C GLU A 184 -16.74 15.07 -0.70
N THR A 185 -16.06 14.92 0.44
CA THR A 185 -15.00 15.83 0.88
C THR A 185 -13.84 15.87 -0.12
N SER A 186 -13.43 14.71 -0.64
CA SER A 186 -12.31 14.60 -1.58
C SER A 186 -12.62 15.17 -2.97
N HIS A 187 -13.90 15.45 -3.28
CA HIS A 187 -14.35 16.05 -4.54
C HIS A 187 -14.93 17.45 -4.35
N ASP A 188 -14.60 18.13 -3.23
CA ASP A 188 -15.12 19.45 -2.87
C ASP A 188 -16.66 19.56 -2.91
N GLY A 189 -17.38 18.45 -2.65
CA GLY A 189 -18.84 18.40 -2.74
C GLY A 189 -19.42 18.56 -4.15
N LYS A 190 -18.61 18.41 -5.20
CA LYS A 190 -19.02 18.62 -6.61
C LYS A 190 -19.78 17.44 -7.22
N LEU A 191 -19.86 16.32 -6.52
CA LEU A 191 -20.53 15.11 -7.01
C LEU A 191 -22.03 15.15 -6.71
N THR A 192 -22.84 14.58 -7.62
CA THR A 192 -24.26 14.32 -7.33
C THR A 192 -24.39 13.17 -6.31
N PRO A 193 -25.51 13.07 -5.57
CA PRO A 193 -25.74 11.94 -4.65
C PRO A 193 -25.60 10.57 -5.32
N GLU A 194 -26.09 10.43 -6.55
CA GLU A 194 -25.95 9.19 -7.33
C GLU A 194 -24.48 8.86 -7.65
N GLN A 195 -23.65 9.88 -7.92
CA GLN A 195 -22.22 9.67 -8.14
C GLN A 195 -21.51 9.22 -6.86
N VAL A 196 -21.86 9.83 -5.72
CA VAL A 196 -21.32 9.45 -4.40
C VAL A 196 -21.66 8.00 -4.06
N GLU A 197 -22.91 7.58 -4.27
CA GLU A 197 -23.36 6.20 -4.05
C GLU A 197 -22.55 5.21 -4.91
N LYS A 198 -22.43 5.49 -6.21
CA LYS A 198 -21.64 4.65 -7.14
C LYS A 198 -20.18 4.56 -6.73
N MET A 199 -19.57 5.68 -6.35
CA MET A 199 -18.17 5.70 -5.92
C MET A 199 -17.97 4.99 -4.58
N THR A 200 -18.96 5.04 -3.69
CA THR A 200 -18.94 4.29 -2.41
C THR A 200 -18.91 2.78 -2.66
N VAL A 201 -19.74 2.28 -3.58
CA VAL A 201 -19.71 0.87 -3.98
C VAL A 201 -18.37 0.51 -4.61
N ILE A 202 -17.82 1.37 -5.48
CA ILE A 202 -16.51 1.13 -6.11
C ILE A 202 -15.38 1.09 -5.07
N GLN A 203 -15.39 2.00 -4.07
CA GLN A 203 -14.44 1.99 -2.95
C GLN A 203 -14.47 0.62 -2.25
N GLN A 204 -15.65 0.15 -1.84
CA GLN A 204 -15.80 -1.16 -1.20
C GLN A 204 -15.38 -2.33 -2.09
N MET A 205 -15.61 -2.25 -3.41
CA MET A 205 -15.13 -3.27 -4.35
C MET A 205 -13.61 -3.31 -4.39
N ARG A 206 -12.94 -2.14 -4.39
CA ARG A 206 -11.48 -2.04 -4.35
C ARG A 206 -10.95 -2.62 -3.04
N ASP A 207 -11.51 -2.22 -1.90
CA ASP A 207 -11.10 -2.73 -0.60
C ASP A 207 -11.29 -4.25 -0.48
N ARG A 208 -12.42 -4.77 -0.99
CA ARG A 208 -12.67 -6.22 -1.04
C ARG A 208 -11.65 -6.94 -1.93
N ARG A 209 -11.26 -6.33 -3.05
CA ARG A 209 -10.23 -6.87 -3.95
C ARG A 209 -8.86 -6.90 -3.27
N MET A 210 -8.45 -5.78 -2.67
CA MET A 210 -7.18 -5.66 -1.95
C MET A 210 -7.08 -6.66 -0.80
N ALA A 211 -8.16 -6.82 -0.01
CA ALA A 211 -8.23 -7.82 1.05
C ALA A 211 -8.05 -9.25 0.52
N LYS A 212 -8.73 -9.61 -0.58
CA LYS A 212 -8.56 -10.92 -1.22
C LYS A 212 -7.13 -11.14 -1.71
N SER A 213 -6.55 -10.14 -2.38
CA SER A 213 -5.16 -10.21 -2.87
C SER A 213 -4.18 -10.39 -1.70
N LEU A 214 -4.34 -9.64 -0.62
CA LEU A 214 -3.50 -9.74 0.58
C LEU A 214 -3.62 -11.10 1.28
N LEU A 215 -4.83 -11.65 1.37
CA LEU A 215 -5.06 -12.96 1.99
C LEU A 215 -4.46 -14.11 1.17
N GLN A 216 -4.47 -14.00 -0.16
CA GLN A 216 -3.92 -14.99 -1.09
C GLN A 216 -2.41 -14.83 -1.32
N ALA A 217 -1.82 -13.71 -0.93
CA ALA A 217 -0.42 -13.41 -1.19
C ALA A 217 0.52 -14.30 -0.34
N PRO A 218 1.71 -14.67 -0.87
CA PRO A 218 2.73 -15.33 -0.09
C PRO A 218 3.14 -14.47 1.12
N THR A 219 3.02 -15.03 2.31
CA THR A 219 3.40 -14.38 3.56
C THR A 219 4.91 -14.56 3.84
N PRO A 220 5.55 -13.58 4.50
CA PRO A 220 4.92 -12.37 4.98
C PRO A 220 4.69 -11.34 3.86
N ALA A 221 3.56 -10.62 3.92
CA ALA A 221 3.11 -9.71 2.86
C ALA A 221 3.06 -8.26 3.33
N LEU A 222 3.36 -7.33 2.44
CA LEU A 222 3.26 -5.88 2.66
C LEU A 222 2.33 -5.30 1.58
N LEU A 223 1.31 -4.55 1.98
CA LEU A 223 0.34 -3.92 1.09
C LEU A 223 0.43 -2.40 1.26
N PHE A 224 0.80 -1.68 0.19
CA PHE A 224 0.79 -0.21 0.13
C PHE A 224 -0.46 0.28 -0.60
N VAL A 225 -1.25 1.11 0.08
CA VAL A 225 -2.55 1.62 -0.36
C VAL A 225 -2.79 3.02 0.20
N GLY A 226 -3.73 3.78 -0.37
CA GLY A 226 -4.18 5.04 0.20
C GLY A 226 -4.74 4.88 1.62
N GLY A 227 -4.62 5.92 2.46
CA GLY A 227 -4.96 5.87 3.88
C GLY A 227 -6.41 5.46 4.17
N TYR A 228 -7.35 5.84 3.31
CA TYR A 228 -8.75 5.42 3.40
C TYR A 228 -8.95 3.93 3.09
N HIS A 229 -8.09 3.33 2.27
CA HIS A 229 -8.06 1.88 2.03
C HIS A 229 -7.38 1.15 3.20
N ALA A 230 -6.37 1.74 3.84
CA ALA A 230 -5.63 1.08 4.92
C ALA A 230 -6.35 1.08 6.28
N THR A 231 -7.11 2.13 6.58
CA THR A 231 -7.69 2.33 7.93
C THR A 231 -8.69 1.25 8.32
N ARG A 232 -8.65 0.84 9.60
CA ARG A 232 -9.60 -0.07 10.23
C ARG A 232 -11.02 0.48 10.26
N ALA A 233 -11.19 1.80 10.12
CA ALA A 233 -12.50 2.46 10.20
C ALA A 233 -13.41 2.14 9.00
N ILE A 234 -12.84 2.02 7.79
CA ILE A 234 -13.64 1.90 6.55
C ILE A 234 -13.05 1.00 5.46
N GLY A 235 -11.76 0.63 5.55
CA GLY A 235 -11.03 0.05 4.42
C GLY A 235 -10.83 -1.46 4.49
N VAL A 236 -9.74 -1.90 3.85
CA VAL A 236 -9.27 -3.30 3.72
C VAL A 236 -9.38 -4.13 5.01
N PRO A 237 -9.02 -3.63 6.21
CA PRO A 237 -9.16 -4.42 7.44
C PRO A 237 -10.55 -5.00 7.68
N LEU A 238 -11.62 -4.26 7.41
CA LEU A 238 -12.99 -4.74 7.59
C LEU A 238 -13.33 -5.86 6.60
N HIS A 239 -12.80 -5.76 5.37
CA HIS A 239 -12.96 -6.80 4.36
C HIS A 239 -12.14 -8.05 4.69
N VAL A 240 -10.97 -7.91 5.33
CA VAL A 240 -10.19 -9.04 5.85
C VAL A 240 -10.98 -9.76 6.94
N GLN A 241 -11.56 -9.02 7.90
CA GLN A 241 -12.39 -9.59 8.96
C GLN A 241 -13.60 -10.38 8.42
N ASP A 242 -14.24 -9.89 7.36
CA ASP A 242 -15.35 -10.61 6.70
C ASP A 242 -14.90 -11.88 5.97
N LEU A 243 -13.70 -11.89 5.39
CA LEU A 243 -13.22 -12.97 4.53
C LEU A 243 -12.43 -14.05 5.28
N ALA A 244 -11.68 -13.66 6.31
CA ALA A 244 -10.81 -14.52 7.08
C ALA A 244 -10.70 -13.96 8.52
N PRO A 245 -11.68 -14.23 9.40
CA PRO A 245 -11.75 -13.67 10.75
C PRO A 245 -10.51 -13.95 11.62
N ASP A 246 -9.84 -15.08 11.38
CA ASP A 246 -8.65 -15.51 12.13
C ASP A 246 -7.34 -15.00 11.50
N ALA A 247 -7.40 -14.23 10.41
CA ALA A 247 -6.20 -13.71 9.76
C ALA A 247 -5.60 -12.56 10.58
N GLU A 248 -4.36 -12.75 11.02
CA GLU A 248 -3.58 -11.70 11.67
C GLU A 248 -3.01 -10.71 10.65
N PHE A 249 -3.11 -9.42 10.95
CA PHE A 249 -2.52 -8.33 10.20
C PHE A 249 -2.26 -7.12 11.10
N THR A 250 -1.33 -6.28 10.67
CA THR A 250 -0.98 -5.01 11.31
C THR A 250 -1.22 -3.86 10.35
N VAL A 251 -1.72 -2.74 10.85
CA VAL A 251 -2.00 -1.52 10.10
C VAL A 251 -1.06 -0.41 10.58
N LEU A 252 -0.29 0.13 9.63
CA LEU A 252 0.46 1.38 9.79
C LEU A 252 -0.22 2.46 8.94
N ILE A 253 -0.56 3.60 9.54
CA ILE A 253 -0.97 4.79 8.78
C ILE A 253 0.17 5.80 8.78
N ILE A 254 0.62 6.20 7.60
CA ILE A 254 1.46 7.38 7.43
C ILE A 254 0.53 8.58 7.28
N SER A 255 0.67 9.60 8.12
CA SER A 255 -0.25 10.73 8.16
C SER A 255 0.48 12.05 8.33
N GLU A 256 -0.07 13.12 7.76
CA GLU A 256 0.39 14.47 8.06
C GLU A 256 0.12 14.81 9.54
N LYS A 257 1.02 15.59 10.16
CA LYS A 257 0.79 16.15 11.50
C LYS A 257 -0.49 16.97 11.54
N GLY A 258 -1.21 16.86 12.66
CA GLY A 258 -2.49 17.54 12.88
C GLY A 258 -3.70 16.66 12.60
N ASN A 259 -3.54 15.57 11.84
CA ASN A 259 -4.58 14.56 11.72
C ASN A 259 -4.63 13.68 12.98
N ALA A 260 -5.83 13.52 13.53
CA ALA A 260 -6.06 12.62 14.65
C ALA A 260 -6.18 11.18 14.16
N ILE A 261 -5.17 10.36 14.46
CA ILE A 261 -5.17 8.92 14.20
C ILE A 261 -5.06 8.24 15.56
N ASP A 262 -5.99 7.34 15.86
CA ASP A 262 -6.04 6.58 17.10
C ASP A 262 -6.12 5.06 16.82
N ASN A 263 -6.20 4.27 17.88
CA ASN A 263 -6.23 2.80 17.80
C ASN A 263 -7.48 2.21 17.11
N LEU A 264 -8.52 3.02 16.85
CA LEU A 264 -9.65 2.61 16.02
C LEU A 264 -9.30 2.63 14.52
N HIS A 265 -8.22 3.33 14.14
CA HIS A 265 -7.79 3.49 12.77
C HIS A 265 -6.65 2.53 12.40
N ALA A 266 -5.66 2.36 13.30
CA ALA A 266 -4.43 1.63 13.02
C ALA A 266 -3.74 1.11 14.29
N ASP A 267 -2.72 0.27 14.13
CA ASP A 267 -1.85 -0.16 15.23
C ASP A 267 -0.71 0.85 15.46
N TYR A 268 -0.21 1.44 14.37
CA TYR A 268 0.82 2.46 14.39
C TYR A 268 0.45 3.65 13.51
N VAL A 269 0.93 4.83 13.89
CA VAL A 269 0.93 6.02 13.03
C VAL A 269 2.34 6.56 12.88
N TRP A 270 2.71 6.93 11.66
CA TRP A 270 3.93 7.67 11.36
C TRP A 270 3.56 9.06 10.83
N TYR A 271 3.81 10.08 11.65
CA TYR A 271 3.56 11.47 11.32
C TYR A 271 4.64 12.08 10.44
N THR A 272 4.20 12.83 9.43
CA THR A 272 5.03 13.55 8.47
C THR A 272 4.67 15.04 8.46
N PRO A 273 5.55 15.93 7.97
CA PRO A 273 5.15 17.30 7.65
C PRO A 273 4.00 17.33 6.64
N SER A 274 3.08 18.29 6.80
CA SER A 274 2.03 18.55 5.82
C SER A 274 2.62 19.20 4.57
N VAL A 275 2.16 18.80 3.38
CA VAL A 275 2.70 19.35 2.12
C VAL A 275 1.94 20.60 1.64
N ASN A 276 0.86 20.98 2.34
CA ASN A 276 0.17 22.24 2.12
C ASN A 276 0.76 23.37 2.99
N GLN A 277 1.94 23.85 2.60
CA GLN A 277 2.33 25.25 2.78
C GLN A 277 2.91 25.78 1.48
N ALA A 278 2.03 26.17 0.54
CA ALA A 278 2.31 27.39 -0.19
C ALA A 278 2.31 28.51 0.84
N VAL A 279 3.49 28.83 1.38
CA VAL A 279 3.70 30.11 2.06
C VAL A 279 3.52 31.16 0.96
N GLU A 280 2.36 31.81 0.95
CA GLU A 280 2.23 33.14 0.35
C GLU A 280 3.37 34.00 0.91
N LYS A 281 4.25 34.43 0.02
CA LYS A 281 5.08 35.63 0.19
C LYS A 281 4.72 36.59 -0.92
#